data_AF-A0A101SAX8-F1
#
_entry.id   AF-A0A101SAX8-F1
#
_cell.length_a   1.000
_cell.length_b   1.000
_cell.length_c   1.000
_cell.angle_alpha   90.00
_cell.angle_beta   90.00
_cell.angle_gamma   90.00
#
_symmetry.space_group_name_H-M   'P 1'
#
loop_
_entity.id
_entity.type
_entity.pdbx_description
1 polymer ?
#
loop_
_entity_poly.entity_id
_entity_poly.type
_entity_poly.pdbx_seq_one_letter_code
_entity_poly.pdbx_strand_id
1 'polypeptide(L)'
;MPADVGGGGGGGGTNVDTQRLDEAANALVELRGDTENVDNGADDDCLSASRGLNKHTAGGMAEGGSWATAGSLVTMDVRWGSQVQNLKRLLQDISDKLHTTSGHYTRTEQEERARQNAISTPFG
;
A
#
# COMPACT_ATOMS: atom_id res chain seq x y z
N MET A 1 54.80 -30.87 -2.02
CA MET A 1 53.36 -30.57 -1.94
C MET A 1 52.72 -31.60 -1.02
N PRO A 2 51.80 -31.18 -0.15
CA PRO A 2 50.39 -31.40 -0.46
C PRO A 2 49.54 -30.13 -0.35
N ALA A 3 48.39 -30.21 -1.00
CA ALA A 3 47.50 -29.14 -1.40
C ALA A 3 46.41 -28.82 -0.36
N ASP A 4 45.79 -27.66 -0.58
CA ASP A 4 44.39 -27.35 -0.30
C ASP A 4 43.91 -27.45 1.17
N VAL A 5 44.10 -26.35 1.91
CA VAL A 5 43.18 -26.02 3.00
C VAL A 5 42.05 -25.22 2.38
N GLY A 6 40.97 -25.95 2.14
CA GLY A 6 39.68 -25.43 1.72
C GLY A 6 39.19 -24.31 2.64
N GLY A 7 38.51 -23.37 2.01
CA GLY A 7 37.86 -22.24 2.67
C GLY A 7 36.88 -21.54 1.74
N GLY A 8 36.23 -22.28 0.84
CA GLY A 8 35.14 -21.78 0.01
C GLY A 8 33.85 -21.62 0.81
N GLY A 9 33.85 -20.69 1.76
CA GLY A 9 32.69 -20.31 2.57
C GLY A 9 32.19 -18.93 2.20
N GLY A 10 31.98 -18.68 0.91
CA GLY A 10 31.52 -17.41 0.37
C GLY A 10 30.13 -17.51 -0.25
N GLY A 11 29.23 -18.29 0.37
CA GLY A 11 27.81 -18.27 0.03
C GLY A 11 27.19 -16.98 0.55
N GLY A 12 27.43 -15.87 -0.15
CA GLY A 12 26.80 -14.58 0.11
C GLY A 12 25.31 -14.66 -0.18
N GLY A 13 24.56 -15.28 0.72
CA GLY A 13 23.12 -15.19 0.74
C GLY A 13 22.75 -13.74 0.97
N THR A 14 22.10 -13.10 -0.01
CA THR A 14 21.34 -11.88 0.23
C THR A 14 20.29 -12.22 1.29
N ASN A 15 20.61 -11.91 2.54
CA ASN A 15 19.73 -12.15 3.68
C ASN A 15 18.61 -11.11 3.61
N VAL A 16 17.71 -11.30 2.65
CA VAL A 16 16.54 -10.44 2.50
C VAL A 16 15.60 -10.80 3.64
N ASP A 17 15.38 -9.82 4.51
CA ASP A 17 14.47 -9.94 5.64
C ASP A 17 13.03 -9.91 5.12
N THR A 18 12.59 -11.06 4.60
CA THR A 18 11.24 -11.26 4.04
C THR A 18 10.17 -10.96 5.07
N GLN A 19 10.45 -11.22 6.36
CA GLN A 19 9.58 -10.82 7.46
C GLN A 19 9.36 -9.30 7.50
N ARG A 20 10.43 -8.49 7.39
CA ARG A 20 10.28 -7.02 7.31
C ARG A 20 9.52 -6.56 6.07
N LEU A 21 9.64 -7.26 4.94
CA LEU A 21 8.87 -6.94 3.73
C LEU A 21 7.38 -7.21 3.93
N ASP A 22 7.03 -8.32 4.59
CA ASP A 22 5.65 -8.66 4.91
C ASP A 22 5.06 -7.72 5.98
N GLU A 23 5.84 -7.36 7.01
CA GLU A 23 5.45 -6.34 7.99
C GLU A 23 5.17 -4.99 7.33
N ALA A 24 6.05 -4.56 6.41
CA ALA A 24 5.86 -3.33 5.64
C ALA A 24 4.62 -3.39 4.74
N ALA A 25 4.37 -4.52 4.08
CA ALA A 25 3.18 -4.71 3.26
C ALA A 25 1.90 -4.60 4.10
N ASN A 26 1.84 -5.28 5.25
CA ASN A 26 0.71 -5.23 6.16
C ASN A 26 0.45 -3.80 6.69
N ALA A 27 1.51 -3.08 7.07
CA ALA A 27 1.38 -1.69 7.51
C ALA A 27 0.82 -0.76 6.43
N LEU A 28 1.14 -0.99 5.15
CA LEU A 28 0.57 -0.22 4.04
C LEU A 28 -0.91 -0.54 3.80
N VAL A 29 -1.32 -1.79 4.02
CA VAL A 29 -2.74 -2.19 3.98
C VAL A 29 -3.53 -1.53 5.11
N GLU A 30 -3.00 -1.51 6.32
CA GLU A 30 -3.61 -0.81 7.46
C GLU A 30 -3.73 0.70 7.18
N LEU A 31 -2.66 1.34 6.73
CA LEU A 31 -2.67 2.77 6.36
C LEU A 31 -3.71 3.07 5.28
N ARG A 32 -3.89 2.18 4.30
CA ARG A 32 -4.94 2.31 3.28
C ARG A 32 -6.34 2.28 3.91
N GLY A 33 -6.59 1.35 4.84
CA GLY A 33 -7.85 1.25 5.56
C GLY A 33 -8.14 2.50 6.41
N ASP A 34 -7.15 2.99 7.14
CA ASP A 34 -7.26 4.22 7.93
C ASP A 34 -7.53 5.44 7.05
N THR A 35 -6.83 5.53 5.91
CA THR A 35 -7.06 6.58 4.90
C THR A 35 -8.51 6.52 4.38
N GLU A 36 -9.06 5.32 4.17
CA GLU A 36 -10.45 5.15 3.73
C GLU A 36 -11.47 5.60 4.78
N ASN A 37 -11.23 5.28 6.06
CA ASN A 37 -12.09 5.72 7.14
C ASN A 37 -12.10 7.25 7.30
N VAL A 38 -10.93 7.88 7.26
CA VAL A 38 -10.80 9.35 7.35
C VAL A 38 -11.43 10.05 6.15
N ASP A 39 -11.24 9.50 4.94
CA ASP A 39 -11.82 10.00 3.70
C ASP A 39 -13.35 9.99 3.72
N ASN A 40 -13.95 8.87 4.13
CA ASN A 40 -15.41 8.76 4.27
C ASN A 40 -15.96 9.79 5.26
N GLY A 41 -15.27 10.03 6.38
CA GLY A 41 -15.67 11.05 7.35
C GLY A 41 -15.59 12.47 6.78
N ALA A 42 -14.55 12.77 6.00
CA ALA A 42 -14.38 14.08 5.37
C ALA A 42 -15.44 14.36 4.28
N ASP A 43 -15.82 13.34 3.49
CA ASP A 43 -16.91 13.41 2.50
C ASP A 43 -18.26 13.66 3.18
N ASP A 44 -18.59 12.87 4.22
CA ASP A 44 -19.82 13.04 5.01
C ASP A 44 -19.95 14.45 5.60
N ASP A 45 -18.86 14.99 6.17
CA ASP A 45 -18.82 16.34 6.72
C ASP A 45 -18.96 17.42 5.63
N CYS A 46 -18.29 17.27 4.49
CA CYS A 46 -18.40 18.20 3.35
C CYS A 46 -19.83 18.21 2.77
N LEU A 47 -20.44 17.04 2.61
CA LEU A 47 -21.81 16.90 2.13
C LEU A 47 -22.82 17.51 3.13
N SER A 48 -22.62 17.26 4.43
CA SER A 48 -23.44 17.83 5.51
C SER A 48 -23.35 19.37 5.52
N ALA A 49 -22.14 19.93 5.43
CA ALA A 49 -21.92 21.37 5.36
C ALA A 49 -22.56 21.99 4.11
N SER A 50 -22.41 21.35 2.95
CA SER A 50 -23.03 21.79 1.69
C SER A 50 -24.57 21.80 1.77
N ARG A 51 -25.17 20.74 2.34
CA ARG A 51 -26.62 20.67 2.58
C ARG A 51 -27.09 21.75 3.57
N GLY A 52 -26.33 21.97 4.64
CA GLY A 52 -26.59 23.03 5.62
C GLY A 52 -26.61 24.42 4.97
N LEU A 53 -25.61 24.74 4.16
CA LEU A 53 -25.55 26.01 3.41
C LEU A 53 -26.76 26.18 2.48
N ASN A 54 -27.16 25.12 1.77
CA ASN A 54 -28.31 25.15 0.86
C ASN A 54 -29.67 25.23 1.59
N LYS A 55 -29.76 24.78 2.85
CA LYS A 55 -30.99 24.91 3.65
C LYS A 55 -31.32 26.37 3.99
N HIS A 56 -30.31 27.24 4.00
CA HIS A 56 -30.47 28.68 4.28
C HIS A 56 -30.69 29.53 3.01
N THR A 57 -30.73 28.93 1.81
CA THR A 57 -30.94 29.64 0.53
C THR A 57 -32.34 29.44 -0.09
N ALA A 58 -33.29 28.82 0.62
CA ALA A 58 -34.66 28.67 0.13
C ALA A 58 -35.37 30.03 -0.01
N GLY A 59 -35.36 30.59 -1.22
CA GLY A 59 -36.14 31.80 -1.57
C GLY A 59 -35.95 32.37 -2.98
N GLY A 60 -35.02 31.88 -3.80
CA GLY A 60 -34.82 32.39 -5.16
C GLY A 60 -34.31 31.31 -6.10
N MET A 61 -34.77 31.33 -7.36
CA MET A 61 -34.47 30.32 -8.39
C MET A 61 -33.00 29.91 -8.45
N ALA A 62 -32.76 28.67 -8.88
CA ALA A 62 -31.47 27.98 -8.96
C ALA A 62 -30.36 28.70 -9.76
N GLU A 63 -30.66 29.84 -10.40
CA GLU A 63 -29.66 30.69 -11.07
C GLU A 63 -29.18 31.88 -10.21
N GLY A 64 -29.77 32.12 -9.04
CA GLY A 64 -29.47 33.29 -8.19
C GLY A 64 -29.20 33.01 -6.71
N GLY A 65 -29.09 31.75 -6.30
CA GLY A 65 -29.08 31.38 -4.87
C GLY A 65 -28.35 30.09 -4.55
N SER A 66 -27.07 29.99 -4.92
CA SER A 66 -26.14 29.06 -4.28
C SER A 66 -24.92 29.89 -3.89
N TRP A 67 -24.57 29.93 -2.61
CA TRP A 67 -23.32 30.59 -2.22
C TRP A 67 -22.20 29.98 -3.05
N ALA A 68 -21.35 30.81 -3.68
CA ALA A 68 -20.18 30.33 -4.42
C ALA A 68 -19.35 29.33 -3.58
N THR A 69 -19.38 29.49 -2.25
CA THR A 69 -18.81 28.60 -1.24
C THR A 69 -19.33 27.15 -1.33
N ALA A 70 -20.64 26.93 -1.54
CA ALA A 70 -21.19 25.58 -1.67
C ALA A 70 -20.68 24.88 -2.93
N GLY A 71 -20.62 25.60 -4.06
CA GLY A 71 -19.99 25.09 -5.29
C GLY A 71 -18.49 24.82 -5.13
N SER A 72 -17.77 25.67 -4.38
CA SER A 72 -16.35 25.45 -4.09
C SER A 72 -16.10 24.25 -3.18
N LEU A 73 -17.00 23.98 -2.21
CA LEU A 73 -16.93 22.81 -1.35
C LEU A 73 -17.09 21.52 -2.15
N VAL A 74 -18.08 21.47 -3.04
CA VAL A 74 -18.27 20.31 -3.95
C VAL A 74 -17.05 20.12 -4.87
N THR A 75 -16.48 21.21 -5.38
CA THR A 75 -15.27 21.12 -6.22
C THR A 75 -14.06 20.62 -5.43
N MET A 76 -13.94 21.05 -4.17
CA MET A 76 -12.87 20.61 -3.27
C MET A 76 -13.01 19.13 -2.93
N ASP A 77 -14.22 18.69 -2.62
CA ASP A 77 -14.57 17.30 -2.34
C ASP A 77 -14.18 16.37 -3.51
N VAL A 78 -14.59 16.69 -4.74
CA VAL A 78 -14.22 15.91 -5.94
C VAL A 78 -12.69 15.83 -6.12
N ARG A 79 -11.96 16.93 -5.89
CA ARG A 79 -10.50 16.94 -5.99
C ARG A 79 -9.84 16.11 -4.90
N TRP A 80 -10.32 16.22 -3.67
CA TRP A 80 -9.87 15.45 -2.53
C TRP A 80 -10.07 13.95 -2.77
N GLY A 81 -11.28 13.53 -3.15
CA GLY A 81 -11.58 12.14 -3.46
C GLY A 81 -10.69 11.57 -4.58
N SER A 82 -10.38 12.37 -5.60
CA SER A 82 -9.43 11.96 -6.66
C SER A 82 -8.01 11.74 -6.14
N GLN A 83 -7.51 12.61 -5.25
CA GLN A 83 -6.18 12.48 -4.64
C GLN A 83 -6.12 11.28 -3.69
N VAL A 84 -7.16 11.05 -2.88
CA VAL A 84 -7.23 9.91 -1.98
C VAL A 84 -7.30 8.59 -2.76
N GLN A 85 -8.09 8.51 -3.83
CA GLN A 85 -8.10 7.34 -4.69
C GLN A 85 -6.73 7.05 -5.32
N ASN A 86 -5.99 8.09 -5.71
CA ASN A 86 -4.63 7.93 -6.22
C ASN A 86 -3.70 7.36 -5.13
N LEU A 87 -3.72 7.94 -3.92
CA LEU A 87 -2.94 7.44 -2.79
C LEU A 87 -3.26 5.97 -2.48
N LYS A 88 -4.55 5.61 -2.41
CA LYS A 88 -5.01 4.22 -2.20
C LYS A 88 -4.43 3.27 -3.25
N ARG A 89 -4.42 3.66 -4.54
CA ARG A 89 -3.82 2.85 -5.62
C ARG A 89 -2.32 2.68 -5.46
N LEU A 90 -1.59 3.74 -5.10
CA LEU A 90 -0.14 3.69 -4.87
C LEU A 90 0.21 2.79 -3.69
N LEU A 91 -0.52 2.91 -2.58
CA LEU A 91 -0.32 2.05 -1.40
C LEU A 91 -0.55 0.57 -1.74
N GLN A 92 -1.60 0.27 -2.51
CA GLN A 92 -1.87 -1.09 -2.98
C GLN A 92 -0.74 -1.64 -3.86
N ASP A 93 -0.30 -0.86 -4.87
CA ASP A 93 0.76 -1.29 -5.80
C ASP A 93 2.09 -1.57 -5.06
N ILE A 94 2.43 -0.75 -4.05
CA ILE A 94 3.62 -1.00 -3.23
C ILE A 94 3.45 -2.27 -2.39
N SER A 95 2.30 -2.46 -1.76
CA SER A 95 1.99 -3.66 -0.98
C SER A 95 2.10 -4.94 -1.83
N ASP A 96 1.54 -4.93 -3.04
CA ASP A 96 1.57 -6.07 -3.97
C ASP A 96 3.01 -6.41 -4.39
N LYS A 97 3.84 -5.39 -4.63
CA LYS A 97 5.26 -5.55 -4.94
C LYS A 97 6.04 -6.14 -3.78
N LEU A 98 5.77 -5.70 -2.54
CA LEU A 98 6.43 -6.23 -1.34
C LEU A 98 6.09 -7.70 -1.13
N HIS A 99 4.82 -8.09 -1.21
CA HIS A 99 4.41 -9.50 -1.09
C HIS A 99 4.97 -10.37 -2.22
N THR A 100 4.95 -9.87 -3.46
CA THR A 100 5.54 -10.58 -4.61
C THR A 100 7.04 -10.82 -4.38
N THR A 101 7.74 -9.80 -3.89
CA THR A 101 9.17 -9.88 -3.56
C THR A 101 9.43 -10.89 -2.44
N SER A 102 8.68 -10.82 -1.33
CA SER A 102 8.77 -11.78 -0.23
C SER A 102 8.55 -13.23 -0.71
N GLY A 103 7.53 -13.45 -1.53
CA GLY A 103 7.21 -14.76 -2.10
C GLY A 103 8.31 -15.30 -3.02
N HIS A 104 8.91 -14.45 -3.87
CA HIS A 104 10.05 -14.84 -4.71
C HIS A 104 11.25 -15.25 -3.88
N TYR A 105 11.65 -14.44 -2.89
CA TYR A 105 12.79 -14.77 -2.02
C TYR A 105 12.56 -16.06 -1.23
N THR A 106 11.36 -16.24 -0.66
CA THR A 106 11.01 -17.45 0.08
C THR A 106 11.11 -18.70 -0.81
N ARG A 107 10.59 -18.63 -2.05
CA ARG A 107 10.69 -19.74 -3.01
C ARG A 107 12.15 -20.03 -3.37
N THR A 108 12.93 -19.01 -3.70
CA THR A 108 14.35 -19.17 -4.06
C THR A 108 15.14 -19.77 -2.89
N GLU A 109 14.86 -19.36 -1.65
CA GLU A 109 15.51 -19.95 -0.47
C GLU A 109 15.15 -21.43 -0.29
N GLN A 110 13.88 -21.80 -0.48
CA GLN A 110 13.45 -23.21 -0.41
C GLN A 110 14.12 -24.07 -1.50
N GLU A 111 14.19 -23.57 -2.73
CA GLU A 111 14.87 -24.25 -3.84
C GLU A 111 16.37 -24.42 -3.58
N GLU A 112 17.02 -23.40 -3.03
CA GLU A 112 18.44 -23.43 -2.72
C GLU A 112 18.74 -24.37 -1.54
N ARG A 113 17.92 -24.37 -0.48
CA ARG A 113 17.99 -25.36 0.61
C ARG A 113 17.78 -26.79 0.09
N ALA A 114 16.83 -26.99 -0.84
CA ALA A 114 16.61 -28.30 -1.44
C ALA A 114 17.82 -28.76 -2.27
N ARG A 115 18.47 -27.87 -3.04
CA ARG A 115 19.71 -28.18 -3.77
C ARG A 115 20.86 -28.52 -2.82
N GLN A 116 21.06 -27.72 -1.78
CA GLN A 116 22.11 -27.97 -0.79
C GLN A 116 21.89 -29.31 -0.08
N ASN A 117 20.65 -29.61 0.32
CA ASN A 117 20.31 -30.90 0.90
C ASN A 117 20.62 -32.05 -0.05
N ALA A 118 20.22 -31.96 -1.32
CA ALA A 118 20.49 -32.97 -2.34
C ALA A 118 22.00 -33.21 -2.57
N ILE A 119 22.81 -32.15 -2.53
CA ILE A 119 24.27 -32.23 -2.65
C ILE A 119 24.92 -32.81 -1.38
N SER A 120 24.36 -32.52 -0.21
CA SER A 120 24.89 -32.95 1.09
C SER A 120 24.53 -34.38 1.49
N THR A 121 23.51 -35.00 0.88
CA THR A 121 23.25 -36.44 1.02
C THR A 121 24.29 -37.24 0.24
N PRO A 122 25.21 -37.98 0.91
CA PRO A 122 26.14 -38.85 0.22
C PRO A 122 25.36 -39.99 -0.44
N PHE A 123 25.73 -40.37 -1.66
CA PHE A 123 25.27 -41.61 -2.27
C PHE A 123 25.59 -42.77 -1.31
N GLY A 124 24.55 -43.38 -0.74
CA GLY A 124 24.65 -44.61 0.03
C GLY A 124 24.84 -45.82 -0.87
#